data_AF-D6XYD6-F1
#
_entry.id   AF-D6XYD6-F1
#
_cell.length_a   1.000
_cell.length_b   1.000
_cell.length_c   1.000
_cell.angle_alpha   90.00
_cell.angle_beta   90.00
_cell.angle_gamma   90.00
#
_symmetry.space_group_name_H-M   'P 1'
#
loop_
_entity.id
_entity.type
_entity.pdbx_description
1 polymer ?
#
loop_
_entity_poly.entity_id
_entity_poly.type
_entity_poly.pdbx_seq_one_letter_code
_entity_poly.pdbx_strand_id
1 'polypeptide(L)' 'MISMNLKQIDRDIVELKDEYMQLQHNLEKLETVGGNLNPLEKRLADIEEELSNLNQEKDRLLRAE' A
#
# COMPACT_ATOMS: atom_id res chain seq x y z
N MET A 1 -6.18 -4.12 -24.15
CA MET A 1 -6.74 -3.35 -23.02
C MET A 1 -6.18 -3.80 -21.66
N ILE A 2 -5.86 -5.09 -21.47
CA ILE A 2 -5.32 -5.64 -20.20
C ILE A 2 -3.98 -5.02 -19.80
N SER A 3 -3.03 -4.82 -20.73
CA SER A 3 -1.74 -4.18 -20.42
C SER A 3 -1.84 -2.74 -19.89
N MET A 4 -2.96 -2.04 -20.12
CA MET A 4 -3.18 -0.69 -19.57
C MET A 4 -3.67 -0.74 -18.13
N ASN A 5 -4.45 -1.77 -17.76
CA ASN A 5 -4.88 -2.02 -16.39
C ASN A 5 -3.73 -2.52 -15.51
N LEU A 6 -2.89 -3.44 -16.01
CA LEU A 6 -1.70 -3.90 -15.29
C LEU A 6 -0.74 -2.75 -14.97
N LYS A 7 -0.50 -1.85 -15.94
CA LYS A 7 0.34 -0.66 -15.73
C LYS A 7 -0.26 0.32 -14.71
N GLN A 8 -1.58 0.40 -14.61
CA GLN A 8 -2.23 1.23 -13.60
C GLN A 8 -2.05 0.60 -12.22
N ILE A 9 -2.35 -0.69 -12.09
CA ILE A 9 -2.18 -1.44 -10.83
C ILE A 9 -0.72 -1.39 -10.35
N ASP A 10 0.26 -1.52 -11.25
CA ASP A 10 1.67 -1.41 -10.89
C ASP A 10 2.03 -0.01 -10.38
N ARG A 11 1.45 1.06 -10.95
CA ARG A 11 1.63 2.42 -10.44
C ARG A 11 1.02 2.56 -9.05
N ASP A 12 -0.22 2.12 -8.88
CA ASP A 12 -0.95 2.23 -7.61
C ASP A 12 -0.21 1.47 -6.49
N ILE A 13 0.33 0.28 -6.79
CA ILE A 13 1.17 -0.49 -5.85
C ILE A 13 2.44 0.27 -5.46
N VAL A 14 3.10 0.95 -6.42
CA VAL A 14 4.31 1.74 -6.14
C VAL A 14 3.98 2.93 -5.26
N GLU A 15 2.89 3.65 -5.55
CA GLU A 15 2.44 4.79 -4.77
C GLU A 15 2.09 4.39 -3.33
N LEU A 16 1.31 3.31 -3.15
CA LEU A 16 0.97 2.78 -1.83
C LEU A 16 2.20 2.30 -1.03
N LYS A 17 3.21 1.73 -1.71
CA LYS A 17 4.47 1.35 -1.05
C LYS A 17 5.27 2.56 -0.59
N ASP A 18 5.28 3.65 -1.37
CA ASP A 18 5.92 4.89 -0.95
C ASP A 18 5.18 5.49 0.26
N GLU A 19 3.85 5.51 0.23
CA GLU A 19 3.03 5.94 1.36
C GLU A 19 3.31 5.09 2.62
N TYR A 20 3.39 3.76 2.47
CA TYR A 20 3.72 2.84 3.56
C TYR A 20 5.08 3.16 4.20
N MET A 21 6.11 3.37 3.38
CA MET A 21 7.45 3.71 3.87
C MET A 21 7.47 5.04 4.61
N GLN A 22 6.76 6.05 4.09
CA GLN A 22 6.63 7.35 4.76
C GLN A 22 5.89 7.22 6.10
N LEU A 23 4.83 6.41 6.16
CA LEU A 23 4.07 6.14 7.37
C LEU A 23 4.90 5.43 8.43
N GLN A 24 5.68 4.40 8.06
CA GLN A 24 6.59 3.73 8.99
C GLN A 24 7.59 4.72 9.59
N HIS A 25 8.24 5.53 8.75
CA HIS A 25 9.18 6.54 9.23
C HIS A 25 8.53 7.57 10.17
N ASN A 26 7.29 7.96 9.88
CA ASN A 26 6.52 8.84 10.75
C ASN A 26 6.16 8.16 12.07
N LEU A 27 5.84 6.87 12.04
CA LEU A 27 5.50 6.07 13.22
C LEU A 27 6.70 5.94 14.16
N GLU A 28 7.89 5.62 13.62
CA GLU A 28 9.15 5.58 14.39
C GLU A 28 9.45 6.92 15.08
N LYS A 29 9.25 8.03 14.36
CA LYS A 29 9.39 9.38 14.93
C LYS A 29 8.36 9.65 16.02
N LEU A 30 7.10 9.25 15.78
CA LEU A 30 6.00 9.52 16.70
C LEU A 30 6.16 8.70 18.00
N GLU A 31 6.65 7.48 17.89
CA GLU A 31 6.99 6.60 19.00
C GLU A 31 8.09 7.23 19.87
N THR A 32 9.11 7.81 19.23
CA THR A 32 10.21 8.51 19.92
C THR A 32 9.73 9.73 20.72
N VAL A 33 8.69 10.44 20.25
CA VAL A 33 8.12 11.60 20.95
C VAL A 33 6.96 11.23 21.89
N GLY A 34 6.62 9.94 22.02
CA GLY A 34 5.53 9.46 22.88
C GLY A 34 4.12 9.86 22.40
N GLY A 35 3.96 10.03 21.09
CA GLY A 35 2.68 10.40 20.47
C GLY A 35 1.70 9.23 20.32
N ASN A 36 0.49 9.52 19.85
CA ASN A 36 -0.54 8.52 19.63
C ASN A 36 -0.33 7.78 18.28
N LEU A 37 0.07 6.51 18.33
CA LEU A 37 0.39 5.68 17.15
C LEU A 37 -0.84 5.07 16.46
N ASN A 38 -1.94 4.91 17.20
CA ASN A 38 -3.18 4.27 16.74
C ASN A 38 -3.68 4.72 15.35
N PRO A 39 -3.72 6.03 14.99
CA PRO A 39 -4.16 6.44 13.66
C PRO A 39 -3.17 6.07 12.54
N LEU A 40 -1.86 6.05 12.83
CA LEU A 40 -0.84 5.68 11.86
C LEU A 40 -0.81 4.16 11.65
N GLU A 41 -0.92 3.39 12.73
CA GLU A 41 -1.04 1.93 12.69
C GLU A 41 -2.27 1.49 11.90
N LYS A 42 -3.42 2.15 12.12
CA LYS A 42 -4.62 1.88 11.35
C LYS A 42 -4.39 2.13 9.85
N ARG A 43 -3.78 3.27 9.49
CA ARG A 43 -3.51 3.60 8.09
C ARG A 43 -2.53 2.61 7.46
N LEU A 44 -1.52 2.14 8.19
CA LEU A 44 -0.61 1.08 7.73
C LEU A 44 -1.37 -0.20 7.41
N ALA A 45 -2.27 -0.63 8.30
CA ALA A 45 -3.11 -1.81 8.07
C ALA A 45 -4.03 -1.64 6.84
N ASP A 46 -4.62 -0.46 6.67
CA ASP A 46 -5.44 -0.14 5.49
C ASP A 46 -4.60 -0.24 4.19
N ILE A 47 -3.37 0.29 4.18
CA ILE A 47 -2.47 0.20 3.03
C ILE A 47 -2.07 -1.24 2.72
N GLU A 48 -1.83 -2.07 3.75
CA GLU A 48 -1.52 -3.49 3.56
C GLU A 48 -2.71 -4.26 2.93
N GLU A 49 -3.93 -3.94 3.34
CA GLU A 49 -5.14 -4.48 2.73
C GLU A 49 -5.30 -4.04 1.27
N GLU A 50 -5.11 -2.74 0.99
CA GLU A 50 -5.16 -2.19 -0.38
C GLU A 50 -4.10 -2.84 -1.30
N LEU A 51 -2.86 -2.98 -0.81
CA LEU A 51 -1.78 -3.68 -1.53
C LEU A 51 -2.12 -5.15 -1.80
N SER A 52 -2.70 -5.85 -0.82
CA SER A 52 -3.13 -7.24 -0.98
C SER A 52 -4.19 -7.36 -2.08
N ASN A 53 -5.19 -6.47 -2.07
CA ASN A 53 -6.26 -6.45 -3.06
C ASN A 53 -5.73 -6.16 -4.48
N LEU A 54 -4.84 -5.16 -4.63
CA LEU A 54 -4.24 -4.84 -5.92
C LEU A 54 -3.38 -5.98 -6.45
N ASN A 55 -2.61 -6.66 -5.60
CA ASN A 55 -1.83 -7.82 -6.03
C ASN A 55 -2.71 -9.00 -6.45
N GLN A 56 -3.83 -9.22 -5.75
CA GLN A 56 -4.82 -10.23 -6.16
C GLN A 56 -5.44 -9.90 -7.50
N GLU A 57 -5.81 -8.63 -7.73
CA GLU A 57 -6.37 -8.19 -9.01
C GLU A 57 -5.34 -8.31 -10.14
N LYS A 58 -4.09 -7.94 -9.88
CA LYS A 58 -2.98 -8.14 -10.81
C LYS A 58 -2.82 -9.61 -11.20
N ASP A 59 -2.82 -10.51 -10.22
CA ASP A 59 -2.70 -11.95 -10.45
C ASP A 59 -3.91 -12.50 -11.23
N ARG A 60 -5.14 -12.05 -10.92
CA ARG A 60 -6.34 -12.39 -11.71
C ARG A 60 -6.21 -11.97 -13.17
N LEU A 61 -5.76 -10.74 -13.42
CA LEU A 61 -5.58 -10.22 -14.78
C LEU A 61 -4.49 -10.98 -15.54
N LEU A 62 -3.39 -11.36 -14.87
CA LEU A 62 -2.32 -12.16 -15.48
C LEU A 62 -2.77 -13.59 -15.82
N ARG A 63 -3.65 -14.19 -15.02
CA ARG A 63 -4.20 -15.53 -15.26
C ARG A 63 -5.33 -15.57 -16.29
N ALA A 64 -5.93 -14.43 -16.58
CA ALA A 64 -6.97 -14.27 -17.60
C ALA A 64 -6.40 -14.07 -19.01
N GLU A 65 -5.07 -14.02 -19.15
CA GLU A 65 -4.31 -13.90 -20.40
C GLU A 65 -3.86 -15.29 -20.90
#